data_AF-A0A496ZL83-F1
#
_entry.id   AF-A0A496ZL83-F1
#
_cell.length_a   1.000
_cell.length_b   1.000
_cell.length_c   1.000
_cell.angle_alpha   90.00
_cell.angle_beta   90.00
_cell.angle_gamma   90.00
#
_symmetry.space_group_name_H-M   'P 1'
#
loop_
_entity.id
_entity.type
_entity.pdbx_description
1 polymer ?
#
loop_
_entity_poly.entity_id
_entity_poly.type
_entity_poly.pdbx_seq_one_letter_code
_entity_poly.pdbx_strand_id
1 'polypeptide(L)'
;DIIKIENRELTQEEVNSISLIAPTASLSIIKNFEVTKKAKVQIPDTVEGLIICPNPKCITNTENISTKFDIISKSVGCLTEKPIKLRCIYCEKVYSTEQVKIKI
;
A
#
# COMPACT_ATOMS: atom_id res chain seq x y z
N ASP A 1 3.98 16.45 -3.62
CA ASP A 1 5.19 16.11 -4.41
C ASP A 1 4.84 15.48 -5.75
N ILE A 2 5.81 15.43 -6.68
CA ILE A 2 5.69 14.78 -7.99
C ILE A 2 6.95 13.95 -8.27
N ILE A 3 6.77 12.72 -8.74
CA ILE A 3 7.85 11.81 -9.14
C ILE A 3 7.58 11.37 -10.58
N LYS A 4 8.62 11.38 -11.42
CA LYS A 4 8.57 10.89 -12.81
C LYS A 4 9.65 9.82 -13.00
N ILE A 5 9.29 8.72 -13.64
CA ILE A 5 10.19 7.60 -13.93
C ILE A 5 10.12 7.33 -15.44
N GLU A 6 11.27 7.33 -16.11
CA GLU A 6 11.36 7.11 -17.55
C GLU A 6 11.68 5.64 -17.87
N ASN A 7 11.34 5.22 -19.10
CA ASN A 7 11.63 3.89 -19.66
C ASN A 7 11.08 2.70 -18.85
N ARG A 8 10.08 2.94 -17.99
CA ARG A 8 9.48 1.90 -17.15
C ARG A 8 8.05 2.25 -16.76
N GLU A 9 7.19 1.25 -16.74
CA GLU A 9 5.87 1.32 -16.10
C GLU A 9 5.92 0.67 -14.71
N LEU A 10 5.17 1.22 -13.76
CA LEU A 10 5.05 0.64 -12.42
C LEU A 10 4.20 -0.63 -12.46
N THR A 11 4.63 -1.64 -11.72
CA THR A 11 3.85 -2.86 -11.50
C THR A 11 2.65 -2.57 -10.59
N GLN A 12 1.65 -3.46 -10.61
CA GLN A 12 0.49 -3.31 -9.73
C GLN A 12 0.88 -3.35 -8.25
N GLU A 13 1.89 -4.15 -7.88
CA GLU A 13 2.42 -4.21 -6.51
C GLU A 13 3.00 -2.87 -6.06
N GLU A 14 3.80 -2.21 -6.92
CA GLU A 14 4.34 -0.89 -6.63
C GLU A 14 3.25 0.17 -6.50
N VAL A 15 2.24 0.12 -7.38
CA VAL A 15 1.08 1.02 -7.30
C VAL A 15 0.31 0.79 -6.00
N ASN A 16 0.15 -0.46 -5.57
CA ASN A 16 -0.50 -0.80 -4.31
C ASN A 16 0.30 -0.27 -3.12
N SER A 17 1.63 -0.40 -3.12
CA SER A 17 2.51 0.20 -2.09
C SER A 17 2.33 1.72 -2.00
N ILE A 18 2.31 2.40 -3.16
CA ILE A 18 2.08 3.84 -3.22
C ILE A 18 0.70 4.19 -2.66
N SER A 19 -0.34 3.39 -2.93
CA SER A 19 -1.70 3.66 -2.44
C SER A 19 -1.82 3.65 -0.91
N LEU A 20 -0.95 2.93 -0.20
CA LEU A 20 -0.94 2.88 1.26
C LEU A 20 -0.27 4.11 1.89
N ILE A 21 0.75 4.64 1.23
CA ILE A 21 1.54 5.78 1.71
C ILE A 21 0.91 7.10 1.25
N ALA A 22 0.46 7.15 0.00
CA ALA A 22 -0.09 8.31 -0.67
C ALA A 22 -1.47 7.98 -1.28
N PRO A 23 -2.51 7.81 -0.45
CA PRO A 23 -3.82 7.32 -0.90
C PRO A 23 -4.58 8.28 -1.82
N THR A 24 -4.18 9.56 -1.86
CA THR A 24 -4.73 10.58 -2.77
C THR A 24 -3.92 10.75 -4.06
N ALA A 25 -2.85 9.98 -4.25
CA ALA A 25 -1.97 10.10 -5.41
C ALA A 25 -2.70 9.75 -6.72
N SER A 26 -2.21 10.34 -7.80
CA SER A 26 -2.65 10.03 -9.16
C SER A 26 -1.49 9.49 -9.97
N LEU A 27 -1.71 8.37 -10.66
CA LEU A 27 -0.77 7.75 -11.59
C LEU A 27 -1.05 8.25 -13.00
N SER A 28 0.00 8.69 -13.71
CA SER A 28 -0.07 9.08 -15.12
C SER A 28 0.89 8.21 -15.93
N ILE A 29 0.40 7.55 -16.98
CA ILE A 29 1.20 6.77 -17.92
C ILE A 29 1.38 7.59 -19.20
N ILE A 30 2.63 7.93 -19.51
CA ILE A 30 3.01 8.74 -20.67
C ILE A 30 3.71 7.86 -21.70
N LYS A 31 3.23 7.88 -22.95
CA LYS A 31 3.86 7.20 -24.09
C LYS A 31 3.92 8.16 -25.26
N ASN A 32 5.03 8.20 -25.98
CA ASN A 32 5.22 9.10 -27.12
C ASN A 32 4.88 10.57 -26.81
N PHE A 33 5.28 11.06 -25.63
CA PHE A 33 4.98 12.41 -25.13
C PHE A 33 3.49 12.71 -24.86
N GLU A 34 2.60 11.71 -24.93
CA GLU A 34 1.16 11.87 -24.65
C GLU A 34 0.73 11.09 -23.40
N VAL A 35 -0.20 11.66 -22.63
CA VAL A 35 -0.79 11.00 -21.45
C VAL A 35 -1.83 9.98 -21.92
N THR A 36 -1.39 8.73 -22.02
CA THR A 36 -2.25 7.61 -22.44
C THR A 36 -3.22 7.14 -21.35
N LYS A 37 -2.89 7.34 -20.07
CA LYS A 37 -3.75 6.97 -18.93
C LYS A 37 -3.51 7.89 -17.74
N LYS A 38 -4.57 8.31 -17.07
CA LYS A 38 -4.53 9.01 -15.78
C LYS A 38 -5.57 8.42 -14.85
N ALA A 39 -5.14 7.91 -13.70
CA ALA A 39 -6.04 7.30 -12.72
C ALA A 39 -5.61 7.62 -11.28
N LYS A 40 -6.57 7.71 -10.36
CA LYS A 40 -6.26 7.73 -8.93
C LYS A 40 -5.80 6.34 -8.51
N VAL A 41 -4.83 6.28 -7.60
CA VAL A 41 -4.47 5.01 -6.97
C VAL A 41 -5.66 4.49 -6.16
N GLN A 42 -5.87 3.17 -6.18
CA GLN A 42 -6.93 2.53 -5.41
C GLN A 42 -6.28 1.74 -4.29
N ILE A 43 -6.78 1.93 -3.06
CA ILE A 43 -6.36 1.12 -1.92
C ILE A 43 -6.95 -0.29 -2.11
N PRO A 44 -6.13 -1.35 -2.18
CA PRO A 44 -6.62 -2.71 -2.38
C PRO A 44 -7.39 -3.21 -1.14
N ASP A 45 -8.10 -4.33 -1.26
CA ASP A 45 -8.73 -4.96 -0.07
C ASP A 45 -7.73 -5.74 0.77
N THR A 46 -6.68 -6.26 0.12
CA THR A 46 -5.63 -7.02 0.77
C THR A 46 -4.25 -6.61 0.25
N VAL A 47 -3.26 -6.77 1.11
CA VAL A 47 -1.85 -6.46 0.82
C VAL A 47 -1.01 -7.67 1.21
N GLU A 48 -0.20 -8.15 0.28
CA GLU A 48 0.64 -9.34 0.46
C GLU A 48 2.12 -9.00 0.24
N GLY A 49 3.00 -9.49 1.09
CA GLY A 49 4.46 -9.37 0.96
C GLY A 49 5.05 -7.97 1.19
N LEU A 50 4.22 -6.93 1.21
CA LEU A 50 4.66 -5.53 1.30
C LEU A 50 4.87 -5.02 2.73
N ILE A 51 4.24 -5.63 3.73
CA ILE A 51 4.22 -5.09 5.10
C ILE A 51 4.93 -6.05 6.05
N ILE A 52 5.86 -5.58 6.87
CA ILE A 52 6.45 -6.36 7.96
C ILE A 52 5.54 -6.26 9.18
N CYS A 53 5.14 -7.40 9.76
CA CYS A 53 4.23 -7.42 10.91
C CYS A 53 4.91 -6.85 12.17
N PRO A 54 4.35 -5.81 12.83
CA PRO A 54 4.95 -5.24 14.04
C PRO A 54 4.92 -6.17 15.25
N ASN A 55 4.08 -7.22 15.23
CA ASN A 55 4.03 -8.19 16.31
C ASN A 55 5.28 -9.10 16.25
N PRO A 56 6.23 -9.00 17.20
CA PRO A 56 7.45 -9.81 17.16
C PRO A 56 7.16 -11.31 17.26
N LYS A 57 6.00 -11.70 17.83
CA LYS A 57 5.55 -13.09 17.94
C LYS A 57 4.74 -13.58 16.73
N CYS A 58 4.65 -12.79 15.64
CA CYS A 58 3.94 -13.22 14.44
C CYS A 58 4.75 -14.28 13.70
N ILE A 59 4.09 -15.35 13.25
CA ILE A 59 4.70 -16.44 12.48
C ILE A 59 5.40 -15.95 11.20
N THR A 60 4.93 -14.85 10.60
CA THR A 60 5.54 -14.24 9.41
C THR A 60 6.92 -13.64 9.66
N ASN A 61 7.31 -13.45 10.93
CA ASN A 61 8.63 -12.92 11.31
C ASN A 61 9.64 -14.03 11.60
N THR A 62 9.20 -15.28 11.73
CA THR A 62 10.05 -16.44 12.03
C THR A 62 10.15 -17.41 10.87
N GLU A 63 9.07 -17.57 10.10
CA GLU A 63 8.99 -18.48 8.96
C GLU A 63 9.13 -17.73 7.63
N ASN A 64 9.60 -18.42 6.59
CA ASN A 64 9.71 -17.87 5.24
C ASN A 64 8.34 -17.89 4.52
N ILE A 65 7.39 -17.11 5.04
CA ILE A 65 6.04 -16.94 4.49
C ILE A 65 5.75 -15.47 4.21
N SER A 66 5.03 -15.19 3.12
CA SER A 66 4.60 -13.83 2.80
C SER A 66 3.61 -13.31 3.82
N THR A 67 3.83 -12.07 4.27
CA THR A 67 2.86 -11.38 5.12
C THR A 67 1.59 -11.08 4.34
N LYS A 68 0.44 -11.07 5.02
CA LYS A 68 -0.84 -10.75 4.40
C LYS A 68 -1.69 -9.94 5.36
N PHE A 69 -2.24 -8.85 4.86
CA PHE A 69 -3.01 -7.88 5.62
C PHE A 69 -4.31 -7.55 4.90
N ASP A 70 -5.42 -7.59 5.64
CA ASP A 70 -6.72 -7.09 5.18
C ASP A 70 -6.86 -5.60 5.53
N ILE A 71 -7.40 -4.82 4.59
CA ILE A 71 -7.68 -3.41 4.81
C ILE A 71 -9.12 -3.26 5.30
N ILE A 72 -9.27 -3.15 6.61
CA ILE A 72 -10.59 -3.11 7.26
C ILE A 72 -11.20 -1.70 7.33
N SER A 73 -10.40 -0.66 7.03
CA SER A 73 -10.87 0.73 6.90
C SER A 73 -10.03 1.47 5.88
N LYS A 74 -10.69 2.04 4.86
CA LYS A 74 -10.07 2.80 3.75
C LYS A 74 -10.39 4.30 3.82
N SER A 75 -10.49 4.87 5.01
CA SER A 75 -10.81 6.30 5.17
C SER A 75 -9.69 7.17 4.59
N VAL A 76 -10.04 7.95 3.57
CA VAL A 76 -9.15 8.91 2.90
C VAL A 76 -9.90 10.23 2.76
N GLY A 77 -9.44 11.32 3.39
CA GLY A 77 -10.08 12.64 3.28
C GLY A 77 -9.67 13.66 4.35
N CYS A 78 -9.96 14.95 4.12
CA CYS A 78 -9.47 16.11 4.87
C CYS A 78 -10.33 16.59 6.07
N LEU A 79 -11.37 15.86 6.52
CA LEU A 79 -12.28 16.42 7.55
C LEU A 79 -12.69 15.47 8.69
N THR A 80 -12.33 14.17 8.65
CA THR A 80 -12.58 13.22 9.75
C THR A 80 -11.53 12.10 9.71
N GLU A 81 -10.42 12.32 10.43
CA GLU A 81 -9.23 11.48 10.42
C GLU A 81 -9.50 10.10 11.04
N LYS A 82 -9.64 9.08 10.21
CA LYS A 82 -9.35 7.70 10.62
C LYS A 82 -8.22 7.19 9.75
N PRO A 83 -7.09 6.75 10.32
CA PRO A 83 -6.01 6.16 9.54
C PRO A 83 -6.48 4.85 8.90
N ILE A 84 -5.86 4.48 7.78
CA ILE A 84 -6.08 3.17 7.16
C ILE A 84 -5.76 2.11 8.20
N LYS A 85 -6.69 1.18 8.41
CA LYS A 85 -6.53 0.08 9.37
C LYS A 85 -6.22 -1.22 8.66
N LEU A 86 -5.15 -1.86 9.10
CA LEU A 86 -4.56 -3.06 8.52
C LEU A 86 -4.66 -4.19 9.53
N ARG A 87 -5.35 -5.28 9.19
CA ARG A 87 -5.44 -6.48 10.03
C ARG A 87 -4.52 -7.55 9.48
N CYS A 88 -3.55 -8.01 10.27
CA CYS A 88 -2.71 -9.15 9.88
C CYS A 88 -3.57 -10.43 9.83
N ILE A 89 -3.52 -11.20 8.75
CA ILE A 89 -4.28 -12.46 8.64
C ILE A 89 -3.75 -13.52 9.60
N TYR A 90 -2.48 -13.45 9.99
CA TYR A 90 -1.84 -14.50 10.79
C TYR A 90 -1.99 -14.31 12.29
N CYS A 91 -1.73 -13.09 12.80
CA CYS A 91 -1.85 -12.81 14.23
C CYS A 91 -3.10 -12.00 14.60
N GLU A 92 -3.94 -11.67 13.62
CA GLU A 92 -5.22 -10.95 13.73
C GLU A 92 -5.15 -9.54 14.34
N LYS A 93 -3.97 -9.08 14.73
CA LYS A 93 -3.77 -7.72 15.27
C LYS A 93 -3.99 -6.67 14.19
N VAL A 94 -4.54 -5.54 14.63
CA VAL A 94 -4.85 -4.38 13.80
C VAL A 94 -3.84 -3.27 14.04
N TYR A 95 -3.37 -2.66 12.96
CA TYR A 95 -2.39 -1.58 12.95
C TYR A 95 -2.85 -0.41 12.08
N SER A 96 -2.36 0.79 12.36
CA SER A 96 -2.39 1.89 11.39
C SER A 96 -1.21 1.81 10.42
N THR A 97 -1.29 2.54 9.30
CA THR A 97 -0.18 2.69 8.34
C THR A 97 1.09 3.25 8.96
N GLU A 98 0.98 4.08 10.00
CA GLU A 98 2.12 4.67 10.72
C GLU A 98 2.86 3.68 11.63
N GLN A 99 2.18 2.61 12.06
CA GLN A 99 2.73 1.61 12.97
C GLN A 99 3.44 0.46 12.24
N VAL A 100 3.34 0.41 10.91
CA VAL A 100 3.88 -0.68 10.09
C VAL A 100 5.08 -0.24 9.29
N LYS A 101 5.99 -1.18 9.02
CA LYS A 101 7.11 -0.98 8.10
C LYS A 101 6.77 -1.58 6.75
N ILE A 102 6.94 -0.81 5.68
CA ILE A 102 6.73 -1.26 4.30
C ILE A 102 8.07 -1.72 3.74
N LYS A 103 8.10 -2.92 3.17
CA LYS A 103 9.22 -3.49 2.44
C LYS A 103 9.15 -2.95 1.01
N ILE A 104 10.01 -1.98 0.70
CA ILE A 104 10.18 -1.37 -0.63
C ILE A 104 11.46 -1.92 -1.24
#